data_AF-W1XP43-F1
#
_entry.id   AF-W1XP43-F1
#
_cell.length_a   1.000
_cell.length_b   1.000
_cell.length_c   1.000
_cell.angle_alpha   90.00
_cell.angle_beta   90.00
_cell.angle_gamma   90.00
#
_symmetry.space_group_name_H-M   'P 1'
#
loop_
_entity.id
_entity.type
_entity.pdbx_description
1 polymer ?
#
loop_
_entity_poly.entity_id
_entity_poly.type
_entity_poly.pdbx_seq_one_letter_code
_entity_poly.pdbx_strand_id
1 'polypeptide(L)' 'HAAENGDVHAFADEVKELGQSLPRFTAHTWYRQPSEADRAKGQFDSEGLMDLSKLEGAFSDPTMQFYLCGPV' A
#
# COMPACT_ATOMS: atom_id res chain seq x y z
N HIS A 1 2.05 -0.91 -1.60
CA HIS A 1 1.59 -0.84 -3.00
C HIS A 1 1.17 0.59 -3.31
N ALA A 2 1.40 1.09 -4.52
CA ALA A 2 1.00 2.43 -4.91
C ALA A 2 0.20 2.37 -6.22
N ALA A 3 -0.91 3.11 -6.27
CA ALA A 3 -1.77 3.24 -7.43
C ALA A 3 -2.29 4.67 -7.57
N GLU A 4 -2.91 5.01 -8.69
CA GLU A 4 -3.51 6.33 -8.88
C GLU A 4 -4.73 6.51 -7.96
N ASN A 5 -5.61 5.52 -7.93
CA ASN A 5 -6.85 5.48 -7.15
C ASN A 5 -7.40 4.04 -7.11
N GLY A 6 -8.59 3.85 -6.53
CA GLY A 6 -9.22 2.52 -6.44
C GLY A 6 -9.60 1.89 -7.78
N ASP A 7 -9.88 2.68 -8.82
CA ASP A 7 -10.32 2.16 -10.12
C ASP A 7 -9.20 1.44 -10.89
N VAL A 8 -7.94 1.75 -10.57
CA VAL A 8 -6.75 1.15 -11.21
C VAL A 8 -5.86 0.38 -10.23
N HIS A 9 -6.36 0.11 -9.01
CA HIS A 9 -5.68 -0.77 -8.07
C HIS A 9 -6.07 -2.24 -8.34
N ALA A 10 -5.36 -2.84 -9.29
CA ALA A 10 -5.56 -4.26 -9.61
C ALA A 10 -5.27 -5.15 -8.38
N PHE A 11 -6.12 -6.16 -8.16
CA PHE A 11 -6.04 -7.15 -7.08
C PHE A 11 -6.18 -6.60 -5.65
N ALA A 12 -6.75 -5.40 -5.48
CA ALA A 12 -6.89 -4.76 -4.17
C ALA A 12 -7.62 -5.66 -3.15
N ASP A 13 -8.75 -6.23 -3.57
CA ASP A 13 -9.61 -7.04 -2.71
C ASP A 13 -8.98 -8.41 -2.44
N GLU A 14 -8.40 -9.05 -3.46
CA GLU A 14 -7.75 -10.36 -3.35
C GLU A 14 -6.53 -10.31 -2.42
N VAL A 15 -5.70 -9.27 -2.53
CA VAL A 15 -4.54 -9.08 -1.65
C VAL A 15 -5.00 -8.81 -0.22
N LYS A 16 -6.05 -8.01 -0.04
CA LYS A 16 -6.61 -7.72 1.28
C LYS A 16 -7.17 -8.97 1.94
N GLU A 17 -7.96 -9.76 1.23
CA GLU A 17 -8.55 -11.01 1.72
C GLU A 17 -7.47 -12.03 2.07
N LEU A 18 -6.50 -12.28 1.16
CA LEU A 18 -5.41 -13.20 1.43
C LEU A 18 -4.56 -12.74 2.62
N GLY A 19 -4.28 -11.44 2.70
CA GLY A 19 -3.52 -10.83 3.78
C GLY A 19 -4.11 -11.10 5.16
N GLN A 20 -5.44 -11.14 5.30
CA GLN A 20 -6.12 -11.45 6.56
C GLN A 20 -5.86 -12.88 7.04
N SER A 21 -5.49 -13.81 6.16
CA SER A 21 -5.15 -15.19 6.50
C SER A 21 -3.69 -15.39 6.95
N LEU A 22 -2.83 -14.39 6.74
CA LEU A 22 -1.39 -14.51 6.93
C LEU A 22 -0.97 -13.87 8.27
N PRO A 23 -0.38 -14.64 9.21
CA PRO A 23 -0.04 -14.13 10.54
C PRO A 23 1.14 -13.13 10.56
N ARG A 24 1.86 -12.99 9.44
CA ARG A 24 3.05 -12.11 9.31
C ARG A 24 2.98 -11.33 8.01
N PHE A 25 1.85 -10.66 7.80
CA PHE A 25 1.59 -9.83 6.63
C PHE A 25 1.10 -8.45 7.06
N THR A 26 1.71 -7.43 6.46
CA THR A 26 1.27 -6.04 6.57
C THR A 26 1.26 -5.47 5.17
N ALA A 27 0.18 -4.78 4.81
CA ALA A 27 0.08 -4.03 3.58
C ALA A 27 -0.11 -2.55 3.91
N HIS A 28 0.55 -1.69 3.14
CA HIS A 28 0.31 -0.25 3.13
C HIS A 28 0.07 0.18 1.68
N THR A 29 -1.03 0.88 1.45
CA THR A 29 -1.53 1.30 0.15
C THR A 29 -1.50 2.81 0.04
N TRP A 30 -0.78 3.32 -0.95
CA TRP A 30 -0.77 4.74 -1.32
C TRP A 30 -1.64 4.97 -2.55
N TYR A 31 -2.57 5.91 -2.49
CA TYR A 31 -3.29 6.42 -3.65
C TYR A 31 -2.83 7.84 -3.97
N ARG A 32 -2.36 8.08 -5.20
CA ARG A 32 -1.85 9.41 -5.61
C ARG A 32 -2.97 10.43 -5.72
N GLN A 33 -4.10 10.05 -6.30
CA GLN A 33 -5.27 10.88 -6.56
C GLN A 33 -6.57 10.10 -6.26
N PRO A 34 -6.83 9.75 -4.98
CA PRO A 34 -8.02 8.97 -4.63
C PRO A 34 -9.29 9.71 -5.06
N SER A 35 -10.30 8.94 -5.48
CA SER A 35 -11.63 9.46 -5.74
C SER A 35 -12.36 9.81 -4.43
N GLU A 36 -13.49 10.51 -4.51
CA GLU A 36 -14.35 10.70 -3.32
C GLU A 36 -14.88 9.36 -2.79
N ALA A 37 -15.17 8.40 -3.68
CA ALA A 37 -15.58 7.07 -3.29
C ALA A 37 -14.47 6.32 -2.53
N ASP A 38 -13.21 6.46 -2.94
CA ASP A 38 -12.07 5.86 -2.24
C ASP A 38 -11.94 6.41 -0.82
N ARG A 39 -12.09 7.74 -0.66
CA ARG A 39 -12.05 8.40 0.65
C ARG A 39 -13.21 7.95 1.54
N ALA A 40 -14.41 7.84 0.97
CA ALA A 40 -15.58 7.36 1.70
C ALA A 40 -15.45 5.89 2.14
N LYS A 41 -14.84 5.04 1.31
CA LYS A 41 -14.61 3.62 1.61
C LYS A 41 -13.40 3.38 2.53
N GLY A 42 -12.47 4.33 2.62
CA GLY A 42 -11.23 4.19 3.40
C GLY A 42 -10.36 3.01 2.93
N GLN A 43 -10.29 2.76 1.62
CA GLN A 43 -9.58 1.60 1.04
C GLN A 43 -8.07 1.80 0.84
N PHE A 44 -7.50 2.89 1.37
CA PHE A 44 -6.08 3.22 1.26
C PHE A 44 -5.57 3.84 2.55
N ASP A 45 -4.25 3.81 2.74
CA ASP A 45 -3.60 4.23 3.99
C ASP A 45 -2.96 5.61 3.89
N SER A 46 -2.61 6.07 2.68
CA SER A 46 -1.94 7.35 2.47
C SER A 46 -2.25 7.97 1.11
N GLU A 47 -2.37 9.30 1.08
CA GLU A 47 -2.63 10.07 -0.14
C GLU A 47 -1.33 10.71 -0.67
N GLY A 48 -1.19 10.72 -2.00
CA GLY A 48 -0.03 11.27 -2.71
C GLY A 48 0.99 10.22 -3.15
N LEU A 49 2.17 10.68 -3.55
CA LEU A 49 3.28 9.78 -3.92
C LEU A 49 3.76 8.98 -2.70
N MET A 50 4.27 7.77 -2.98
CA MET A 50 4.83 6.90 -1.94
C MET A 50 6.01 7.60 -1.26
N ASP A 51 5.91 7.77 0.07
CA ASP A 51 6.93 8.37 0.92
C ASP A 51 7.27 7.39 2.04
N LEU A 52 8.34 6.61 1.82
CA LEU A 52 8.80 5.59 2.75
C LEU A 52 9.44 6.18 4.01
N SER A 53 9.82 7.47 4.02
CA SER A 53 10.37 8.11 5.22
C SER A 53 9.37 8.10 6.37
N LYS A 54 8.07 8.12 6.07
CA LYS A 54 6.98 8.00 7.05
C LYS A 54 6.89 6.62 7.72
N LEU A 55 7.60 5.63 7.18
CA LEU A 55 7.62 4.24 7.65
C LEU A 55 9.01 3.80 8.14
N GLU A 56 9.94 4.72 8.35
CA GLU A 56 11.33 4.42 8.73
C GLU A 56 11.43 3.45 9.93
N GLY A 57 10.58 3.60 10.94
CA GLY A 57 10.55 2.72 12.12
C GLY A 57 10.09 1.29 11.86
N ALA A 58 9.45 1.01 10.72
CA ALA A 58 8.98 -0.33 10.34
C ALA A 58 10.09 -1.19 9.70
N PHE A 59 11.21 -0.59 9.30
CA PHE A 59 12.26 -1.24 8.50
C PHE A 59 13.62 -1.24 9.23
N SER A 60 13.64 -1.72 10.47
CA SER A 60 14.80 -1.60 11.37
C SER A 60 15.73 -2.82 11.40
N ASP A 61 15.34 -3.95 10.82
CA ASP A 61 16.16 -5.16 10.77
C ASP A 61 17.21 -5.06 9.64
N PRO A 62 18.52 -5.09 9.93
CA PRO A 62 19.58 -4.97 8.92
C PRO A 62 19.63 -6.14 7.94
N THR A 63 18.93 -7.24 8.22
CA THR A 63 18.84 -8.42 7.34
C THR A 63 17.62 -8.38 6.41
N MET A 64 16.74 -7.38 6.56
CA MET A 64 15.56 -7.20 5.72
C MET A 64 15.95 -7.03 4.25
N GLN A 65 15.18 -7.66 3.37
CA GLN A 65 15.37 -7.57 1.92
C GLN A 65 14.26 -6.71 1.31
N PHE A 66 14.63 -5.80 0.41
CA PHE A 66 13.70 -4.88 -0.25
C PHE A 66 13.62 -5.20 -1.74
N TYR A 67 12.38 -5.24 -2.25
CA TYR A 67 12.10 -5.46 -3.67
C TYR A 67 11.23 -4.30 -4.17
N LEU A 68 11.66 -3.64 -5.24
CA LEU A 68 10.98 -2.49 -5.85
C LEU A 68 10.68 -2.80 -7.31
N CYS A 69 9.46 -2.52 -7.74
CA CYS A 69 9.02 -2.73 -9.12
C CYS A 69 8.01 -1.63 -9.51
N GLY A 70 8.12 -1.15 -10.73
CA GLY A 70 7.35 -0.02 -11.25
C GLY A 70 8.24 1.18 -11.59
N PRO A 71 7.67 2.19 -12.26
CA PRO A 71 8.37 3.43 -12.54
C PRO A 71 8.62 4.21 -11.24
N VAL A 72 9.84 4.75 -11.14
CA VAL A 72 10.33 5.62 -10.07
C VAL A 72 10.47 7.05 -10.55
#